data_AF-W1W0H4-F1
#
_entry.id   AF-W1W0H4-F1
#
_cell.length_a   1.000
_cell.length_b   1.000
_cell.length_c   1.000
_cell.angle_alpha   90.00
_cell.angle_beta   90.00
_cell.angle_gamma   90.00
#
_symmetry.space_group_name_H-M   'P 1'
#
loop_
_entity.id
_entity.type
_entity.pdbx_description
1 polymer ?
#
loop_
_entity_poly.entity_id
_entity_poly.type
_entity_poly.pdbx_seq_one_letter_code
_entity_poly.pdbx_strand_id
1 'polypeptide(L)' 'YYAEDDHQQYLHKNPYGYCGIGGIGVCLPPEA' A
#
# COMPACT_ATOMS: atom_id res chain seq x y z
N TYR A 1 9.13 -16.99 5.10
CA TYR A 1 9.85 -16.25 6.16
C TYR A 1 9.04 -15.01 6.47
N TYR A 2 8.80 -14.70 7.74
CA TYR A 2 8.07 -13.49 8.12
C TYR A 2 9.01 -12.31 8.20
N ALA A 3 8.51 -11.12 7.91
CA ALA A 3 9.23 -9.88 8.21
C ALA A 3 9.23 -9.66 9.73
N GLU A 4 10.24 -8.94 10.22
CA GLU A 4 10.37 -8.55 11.62
C GLU A 4 9.09 -7.91 12.17
N ASP A 5 8.81 -8.10 13.46
CA ASP A 5 7.57 -7.64 14.11
C ASP A 5 7.29 -6.14 13.94
N ASP A 6 8.35 -5.32 13.87
CA ASP A 6 8.21 -3.88 13.67
C ASP A 6 7.57 -3.54 12.30
N HIS A 7 7.95 -4.29 11.26
CA HIS A 7 7.42 -4.12 9.90
C HIS A 7 5.96 -4.55 9.77
N GLN A 8 5.48 -5.41 10.68
CA GLN A 8 4.09 -5.83 10.66
C GLN A 8 3.17 -4.63 10.95
N GLN A 9 2.22 -4.40 10.03
CA GLN A 9 1.28 -3.28 10.08
C GLN A 9 1.94 -1.91 10.32
N TYR A 10 3.15 -1.68 9.80
CA TYR A 10 3.92 -0.45 10.03
C TYR A 10 3.13 0.83 9.71
N LEU A 11 2.40 0.88 8.59
CA LEU A 11 1.61 2.06 8.22
C LEU A 11 0.40 2.30 9.13
N HIS A 12 -0.09 1.27 9.81
CA HIS A 12 -1.13 1.44 10.83
C HIS A 12 -0.56 2.01 12.14
N LYS A 13 0.65 1.57 12.52
CA LYS A 13 1.35 2.09 13.71
C LYS A 13 1.84 3.53 13.51
N ASN A 14 2.13 3.93 12.27
CA ASN A 14 2.65 5.25 11.92
C ASN A 14 1.61 6.04 11.10
N PRO A 15 0.72 6.83 11.73
CA PRO A 15 -0.40 7.48 11.04
C PRO A 15 0.02 8.53 10.00
N TYR A 16 1.24 9.06 10.14
CA TYR A 16 1.86 9.96 9.15
C TYR A 16 2.82 9.23 8.20
N GLY A 17 2.93 7.92 8.33
CA GLY A 17 3.70 7.08 7.44
C GLY A 17 3.06 7.03 6.06
N TYR A 18 3.89 7.05 5.01
CA TYR A 18 3.43 7.05 3.64
C TYR A 18 4.11 5.94 2.85
N CYS A 19 3.31 5.20 2.08
CA CYS A 19 3.78 4.10 1.26
C CYS A 19 4.62 4.57 0.05
N GLY A 20 4.47 5.84 -0.37
CA GLY A 20 5.20 6.35 -1.53
C GLY A 20 4.62 5.94 -2.88
N ILE A 21 3.54 5.15 -2.89
CA ILE A 21 2.96 4.58 -4.11
C ILE A 21 1.73 5.38 -4.53
N GLY A 22 1.75 5.87 -5.77
CA GLY A 22 0.60 6.42 -6.47
C GLY A 22 -0.02 5.37 -7.40
N GLY A 23 -1.33 5.45 -7.60
CA GLY A 23 -2.01 4.60 -8.60
C GLY A 23 -1.56 4.93 -10.03
N ILE A 24 -1.67 3.96 -10.93
CA ILE A 24 -1.27 4.11 -12.34
C ILE A 24 -2.20 5.02 -13.17
N GLY A 25 -3.31 5.49 -12.60
CA GLY A 25 -4.27 6.36 -13.28
C GLY A 25 -5.06 5.70 -14.42
N VAL A 26 -4.97 4.38 -14.58
CA VAL A 26 -5.68 3.61 -15.61
C VAL A 26 -6.84 2.86 -14.98
N CYS A 27 -8.05 3.09 -15.48
CA CYS A 27 -9.23 2.29 -15.14
C CYS A 27 -9.35 1.07 -16.04
N LEU A 28 -10.03 0.03 -15.56
CA LEU A 28 -10.46 -1.09 -16.41
C LEU A 28 -11.35 -0.53 -17.54
N PRO A 29 -11.15 -0.94 -18.81
CA PRO A 29 -12.04 -0.53 -19.90
C PRO A 29 -13.46 -1.07 -19.67
N PRO A 30 -14.50 -0.38 -20.17
CA PRO A 30 -15.87 -0.90 -20.13
C PRO A 30 -15.95 -2.23 -20.93
N GLU A 31 -16.82 -3.14 -20.48
CA GLU A 31 -17.12 -4.38 -21.22
C GLU A 31 -17.73 -4.03 -22.60
N ALA A 32 -17.32 -4.79 -23.62
CA ALA A 32 -17.67 -4.56 -25.03
C ALA A 32 -19.07 -5.08 -25.39
#